data_AF-A0AA42ZQ45-F1
#
_entry.id   AF-A0AA42ZQ45-F1
#
_cell.length_a   1.000
_cell.length_b   1.000
_cell.length_c   1.000
_cell.angle_alpha   90.00
_cell.angle_beta   90.00
_cell.angle_gamma   90.00
#
_symmetry.space_group_name_H-M   'P 1'
#
loop_
_entity.id
_entity.type
_entity.pdbx_description
1 polymer ?
#
loop_
_entity_poly.entity_id
_entity_poly.type
_entity_poly.pdbx_seq_one_letter_code
_entity_poly.pdbx_strand_id
1 'polypeptide(L)'
;MDLDRLPTDPVFLQQVVRDLATALEQRNEEVEKLRGYLAKLKRLKFGRSSETRDPGQLALAFEEIEADIGALSDARQPEAPSPEDKSPAKRGRRPLPDHLPREEQRHEPEGCSCPNCGGALHRIGEDVSEVLDYVPAQGEIMNR
;
A
#
# COMPACT_ATOMS: atom_id res chain seq x y z
N MET A 1 27.09 30.74 -24.92
CA MET A 1 27.24 31.29 -26.27
C MET A 1 27.59 32.75 -26.12
N ASP A 2 28.57 33.23 -26.88
CA ASP A 2 28.86 34.66 -26.95
C ASP A 2 27.78 35.33 -27.80
N LEU A 3 26.86 36.05 -27.14
CA LEU A 3 25.70 36.68 -27.78
C LEU A 3 26.08 37.94 -28.58
N ASP A 4 27.34 38.38 -28.51
CA ASP A 4 27.82 39.56 -29.20
C ASP A 4 28.44 39.21 -30.57
N ARG A 5 28.47 37.92 -30.93
CA ARG A 5 29.03 37.40 -32.19
C ARG A 5 28.11 36.41 -32.89
N LEU A 6 26.81 36.70 -32.91
CA LEU A 6 25.90 35.87 -33.70
C LEU A 6 26.10 36.12 -35.20
N PRO A 7 26.05 35.06 -36.03
CA PRO A 7 26.03 35.20 -37.47
C PRO A 7 24.79 35.97 -37.93
N THR A 8 24.95 36.82 -38.94
CA THR A 8 23.90 37.71 -39.45
C THR A 8 22.92 37.00 -40.40
N ASP A 9 23.20 35.76 -40.80
CA ASP A 9 22.33 35.00 -41.71
C ASP A 9 21.03 34.57 -41.00
N PRO A 10 19.85 35.06 -41.44
CA PRO A 10 18.58 34.76 -40.80
C PRO A 10 18.21 33.27 -40.87
N VAL A 11 18.66 32.53 -41.89
CA VAL A 11 18.36 31.09 -42.01
C VAL A 11 19.11 30.30 -40.96
N PHE A 12 20.42 30.56 -40.81
CA PHE A 12 21.23 29.96 -39.77
C PHE A 12 20.72 30.29 -38.36
N LEU A 13 20.32 31.54 -38.10
CA LEU A 13 19.74 31.93 -36.81
C LEU A 13 18.46 31.15 -36.49
N GLN A 14 17.57 30.96 -37.48
CA GLN A 14 16.35 30.17 -37.28
C GLN A 14 16.66 28.71 -36.96
N GLN A 15 17.68 28.12 -37.59
CA GLN A 15 18.13 26.76 -37.28
C GLN A 15 18.64 26.66 -35.84
N VAL A 16 19.52 27.58 -35.42
CA VAL A 16 20.05 27.63 -34.05
C VAL A 16 18.94 27.79 -33.02
N VAL A 17 17.92 28.61 -33.29
CA VAL A 17 16.77 28.77 -32.38
C VAL A 17 15.96 27.48 -32.25
N ARG A 18 15.74 26.74 -33.35
CA ARG A 18 15.06 25.42 -33.30
C ARG A 18 15.88 24.40 -32.52
N ASP A 19 17.18 24.34 -32.74
CA ASP A 19 18.08 23.44 -32.04
C ASP A 19 18.12 23.76 -30.53
N LEU A 20 18.14 25.04 -30.17
CA LEU A 20 18.05 25.48 -28.77
C LEU A 20 16.69 25.15 -28.15
N ALA A 21 15.58 25.33 -28.89
CA ALA A 21 14.25 24.99 -28.41
C ALA A 21 14.13 23.49 -28.10
N THR A 22 14.57 22.62 -29.02
CA THR A 22 14.57 21.17 -28.81
C THR A 22 15.49 20.75 -27.65
N ALA A 23 16.66 21.37 -27.51
CA ALA A 23 17.56 21.12 -26.38
C ALA A 23 16.93 21.54 -25.04
N LEU A 24 16.19 22.65 -25.00
CA LEU A 24 15.47 23.09 -23.81
C LEU A 24 14.34 22.12 -23.43
N GLU A 25 13.58 21.65 -24.40
CA GLU A 25 12.53 20.63 -24.17
C GLU A 25 13.11 19.36 -23.56
N GLN A 26 14.17 18.81 -24.14
CA GLN A 26 14.87 17.62 -23.62
C GLN A 26 15.40 17.85 -22.20
N ARG A 27 15.93 19.04 -21.90
CA ARG A 27 16.41 19.38 -20.56
C ARG A 27 15.27 19.51 -19.55
N ASN A 28 14.14 20.07 -19.95
CA ASN A 28 12.97 20.18 -19.10
C ASN A 28 12.39 18.79 -18.76
N GLU A 29 12.32 17.89 -19.73
CA GLU A 29 11.90 16.51 -19.51
C GLU A 29 12.80 15.80 -18.49
N GLU A 30 14.13 15.94 -18.62
CA GLU A 30 15.07 15.35 -17.67
C GLU A 30 14.95 15.98 -16.27
N VAL A 31 14.72 17.30 -16.18
CA VAL A 31 14.47 17.98 -14.91
C VAL A 31 13.22 17.43 -14.23
N GLU A 32 12.12 17.27 -14.97
CA GLU A 32 10.87 16.72 -14.43
C GLU A 32 11.04 15.27 -13.98
N LYS A 33 11.75 14.45 -14.76
CA LYS A 33 12.09 13.08 -14.37
C LYS A 33 12.90 13.01 -13.08
N LEU A 34 13.95 13.83 -12.95
CA LEU A 34 14.78 13.91 -11.76
C LEU A 34 13.99 14.43 -10.54
N ARG A 35 13.11 15.42 -10.75
CA ARG A 35 12.18 15.91 -9.70
C ARG A 35 11.25 14.80 -9.23
N GLY A 36 10.72 13.99 -10.14
CA GLY A 36 9.91 12.81 -9.82
C GLY A 36 10.65 11.79 -8.96
N TYR A 37 11.90 11.46 -9.32
CA TYR A 37 12.74 10.57 -8.52
C TYR A 37 13.04 11.14 -7.13
N LEU A 38 13.36 12.44 -7.03
CA LEU A 38 13.56 13.09 -5.74
C LEU A 38 12.31 13.08 -4.88
N ALA A 39 11.13 13.32 -5.45
CA ALA A 39 9.86 13.26 -4.73
C ALA A 39 9.60 11.84 -4.18
N LYS A 40 9.83 10.81 -5.01
CA LYS A 40 9.70 9.40 -4.59
C LYS A 40 10.66 9.05 -3.46
N LEU A 41 11.94 9.43 -3.58
CA LEU A 41 12.94 9.20 -2.54
C LEU A 41 12.61 9.94 -1.24
N LYS A 42 12.15 11.20 -1.32
CA LYS A 42 11.71 11.96 -0.15
C LYS A 42 10.52 11.27 0.53
N ARG A 43 9.53 10.79 -0.21
CA ARG A 43 8.40 10.04 0.35
C ARG A 43 8.82 8.72 0.98
N LEU A 44 9.77 7.99 0.38
CA LEU A 44 10.27 6.75 0.98
C LEU A 44 11.04 7.01 2.29
N LYS A 45 11.84 8.07 2.33
CA LYS A 45 12.68 8.40 3.49
C LYS A 45 11.91 9.09 4.61
N PHE A 46 10.99 10.00 4.27
CA PHE A 46 10.31 10.88 5.22
C PHE A 46 8.78 10.72 5.23
N GLY A 47 8.19 9.94 4.33
CA GLY A 47 6.74 9.76 4.24
C GLY A 47 6.14 9.12 5.49
N ARG A 48 6.79 8.07 6.03
CA ARG A 48 6.38 7.43 7.29
C ARG A 48 6.47 8.37 8.50
N SER A 49 7.38 9.35 8.47
CA SER A 49 7.52 10.38 9.51
C SER A 49 6.57 11.57 9.34
N SER A 50 6.04 11.80 8.12
CA SER A 50 4.98 12.79 7.88
C SER A 50 3.57 12.22 8.11
N GLU A 51 3.42 10.89 8.13
CA GLU A 51 2.20 10.20 8.55
C GLU A 51 2.05 10.10 10.08
N THR A 52 3.07 10.55 10.82
CA THR A 52 2.97 10.70 12.28
C THR A 52 2.04 11.87 12.55
N ARG A 53 0.75 11.56 12.77
CA ARG A 53 -0.29 12.54 13.10
C ARG A 53 0.13 13.36 14.33
N ASP A 54 -0.21 14.65 14.32
CA ASP A 54 -0.06 15.49 15.49
C ASP A 54 -0.85 14.86 16.67
N PRO A 55 -0.24 14.70 17.86
CA PRO A 55 -0.91 14.08 18.99
C PRO A 55 -2.18 14.83 19.42
N GLY A 56 -2.27 16.14 19.19
CA GLY A 56 -3.49 16.92 19.42
C GLY A 56 -4.61 16.57 18.43
N GLN A 57 -4.28 16.27 17.17
CA GLN A 57 -5.26 15.79 16.19
C GLN A 57 -5.84 14.41 16.54
N LEU A 58 -5.05 13.55 17.19
CA LEU A 58 -5.53 12.27 17.71
C LEU A 58 -6.48 12.46 18.89
N ALA A 59 -6.17 13.39 19.80
CA ALA A 59 -7.03 13.71 20.94
C ALA A 59 -8.45 14.14 20.50
N LEU A 60 -8.54 15.03 19.49
CA LEU A 60 -9.81 15.45 18.91
C LEU A 60 -10.62 14.29 18.32
N ALA A 61 -9.96 13.37 17.61
CA ALA A 61 -10.63 12.19 17.06
C ALA A 61 -11.11 11.22 18.16
N PHE A 62 -10.38 11.13 19.28
CA PHE A 62 -10.83 10.33 20.43
C PHE A 62 -12.03 10.98 21.13
N GLU A 63 -12.04 12.29 21.31
CA GLU A 63 -13.18 13.03 21.87
C GLU A 63 -14.46 12.83 21.05
N GLU A 64 -14.36 12.86 19.71
CA GLU A 64 -15.49 12.61 18.81
C GLU A 64 -16.03 11.17 18.95
N ILE A 65 -15.13 10.18 19.00
CA ILE A 65 -15.50 8.77 19.22
C ILE A 65 -16.15 8.57 20.59
N GLU A 66 -15.62 9.21 21.64
CA GLU A 66 -16.18 9.14 23.00
C GLU A 66 -17.57 9.75 23.07
N ALA A 67 -17.81 10.87 22.40
CA ALA A 67 -19.12 11.50 22.29
C ALA A 67 -20.13 10.59 21.57
N ASP A 68 -19.73 9.96 20.46
CA ASP A 68 -20.57 9.02 19.71
C ASP A 68 -20.93 7.79 20.56
N ILE A 69 -19.96 7.23 21.30
CA ILE A 69 -20.19 6.10 22.22
C ILE A 69 -21.18 6.52 23.32
N GLY A 70 -21.01 7.71 23.89
CA GLY A 70 -21.91 8.28 24.89
C GLY A 70 -23.35 8.35 24.37
N ALA A 71 -23.54 8.93 23.19
CA ALA A 71 -24.86 9.04 22.54
C ALA A 71 -25.51 7.67 22.27
N LEU A 72 -24.72 6.68 21.82
CA LEU A 72 -25.21 5.31 21.61
C LEU A 72 -25.55 4.61 22.93
N SER A 73 -24.84 4.90 24.01
CA SER A 73 -25.10 4.33 25.33
C SER A 73 -26.37 4.90 25.98
N ASP A 74 -26.63 6.20 25.80
CA ASP A 74 -27.87 6.85 26.27
C ASP A 74 -29.09 6.40 25.46
N ALA A 75 -28.90 6.03 24.19
CA ALA A 75 -29.96 5.49 23.34
C ALA A 75 -30.29 4.00 23.63
N ARG A 76 -29.47 3.30 24.43
CA ARG A 76 -29.63 1.88 24.71
C ARG A 76 -30.32 1.68 26.07
N GLN A 77 -31.59 1.28 26.05
CA GLN A 77 -32.26 0.76 27.25
C GLN A 77 -31.47 -0.45 27.81
N PRO A 78 -31.41 -0.62 29.15
CA PRO A 78 -30.61 -1.67 29.76
C PRO A 78 -31.27 -3.03 29.49
N GLU A 79 -30.80 -3.74 28.46
CA GLU A 79 -30.98 -5.19 28.40
C GLU A 79 -30.04 -5.84 29.42
N ALA A 80 -30.61 -6.74 30.23
CA ALA A 80 -29.92 -7.41 31.32
C ALA A 80 -28.65 -8.14 30.83
N PRO A 81 -27.51 -7.99 31.51
CA PRO A 81 -26.27 -8.61 31.07
C PRO A 81 -26.30 -10.12 31.29
N SER A 82 -26.20 -10.89 30.20
CA SER A 82 -25.77 -12.29 30.24
C SER A 82 -24.28 -12.35 30.63
N PRO A 83 -23.87 -13.25 31.56
CA PRO A 83 -22.49 -13.34 32.00
C PRO A 83 -21.69 -14.18 31.00
N GLU A 84 -21.14 -13.55 29.97
CA GLU A 84 -20.05 -14.15 29.20
C GLU A 84 -18.74 -13.42 29.50
N ASP A 85 -17.78 -14.21 29.98
CA ASP A 85 -16.46 -13.82 30.45
C ASP A 85 -15.76 -12.82 29.51
N LYS A 86 -15.74 -11.56 29.92
CA LYS A 86 -14.91 -10.52 29.30
C LYS A 86 -13.46 -10.67 29.76
N SER A 87 -12.84 -11.75 29.32
CA SER A 87 -11.38 -11.84 29.32
C SER A 87 -10.83 -10.79 28.35
N PRO A 88 -9.75 -10.06 28.68
CA PRO A 88 -9.20 -9.04 27.79
C PRO A 88 -8.78 -9.70 26.47
N ALA A 89 -9.49 -9.36 25.38
CA ALA A 89 -9.22 -9.90 24.06
C ALA A 89 -7.75 -9.65 23.70
N LYS A 90 -6.97 -10.72 23.53
CA LYS A 90 -5.60 -10.63 23.06
C LYS A 90 -5.60 -9.84 21.74
N ARG A 91 -4.83 -8.75 21.71
CA ARG A 91 -4.64 -7.90 20.52
C ARG A 91 -3.79 -8.70 19.53
N GLY A 92 -4.43 -9.56 18.74
CA GLY A 92 -3.84 -10.39 17.71
C GLY A 92 -4.87 -10.71 16.64
N ARG A 93 -4.45 -11.27 15.50
CA ARG A 93 -5.39 -11.75 14.47
C ARG A 93 -6.31 -12.78 15.13
N ARG A 94 -7.63 -12.55 15.05
CA ARG A 94 -8.62 -13.55 15.45
C ARG A 94 -8.52 -14.72 14.45
N PRO A 95 -8.57 -15.98 14.91
CA PRO A 95 -8.60 -17.12 14.00
C PRO A 95 -9.85 -17.05 13.11
N LEU A 96 -9.76 -17.61 11.90
CA LEU A 96 -10.94 -17.76 11.05
C LEU A 96 -11.94 -18.73 11.70
N PRO A 97 -13.26 -18.54 11.53
CA PRO A 97 -14.26 -19.42 12.10
C PRO A 97 -14.13 -20.89 11.64
N ASP A 98 -14.33 -21.83 12.57
CA ASP A 98 -14.12 -23.26 12.31
C ASP A 98 -15.11 -23.91 11.34
N HIS A 99 -16.28 -23.30 11.15
CA HIS A 99 -17.32 -23.79 10.26
C HIS A 99 -17.06 -23.44 8.78
N LEU A 100 -16.09 -22.59 8.49
CA LEU A 100 -15.71 -22.28 7.12
C LEU A 100 -14.91 -23.46 6.53
N PRO A 101 -15.20 -23.86 5.28
CA PRO A 101 -14.41 -24.88 4.60
C PRO A 101 -12.97 -24.39 4.45
N ARG A 102 -12.00 -25.26 4.74
CA ARG A 102 -10.56 -24.99 4.59
C ARG A 102 -10.02 -25.76 3.40
N GLU A 103 -9.28 -25.09 2.53
CA GLU A 103 -8.53 -25.70 1.43
C GLU A 103 -7.03 -25.60 1.73
N GLU A 104 -6.32 -26.73 1.76
CA GLU A 104 -4.87 -26.77 2.00
C GLU A 104 -4.10 -26.61 0.68
N GLN A 105 -3.35 -25.51 0.54
CA GLN A 105 -2.37 -25.34 -0.53
C GLN A 105 -0.95 -25.52 0.01
N ARG A 106 -0.28 -26.61 -0.37
CA ARG A 106 1.11 -26.87 0.00
C ARG A 106 2.07 -26.33 -1.04
N HIS A 107 2.99 -25.47 -0.62
CA HIS A 107 4.06 -24.95 -1.44
C HIS A 107 5.36 -25.71 -1.14
N GLU A 108 5.66 -26.72 -1.97
CA GLU A 108 6.92 -27.47 -1.90
C GLU A 108 7.89 -26.99 -3.00
N PRO A 109 9.22 -27.09 -2.78
CA PRO A 109 10.20 -26.79 -3.82
C PRO A 109 10.11 -27.79 -4.97
N GLU A 110 10.47 -27.36 -6.18
CA GLU A 110 10.41 -28.18 -7.41
C GLU A 110 11.31 -29.43 -7.36
N GLY A 111 12.30 -29.47 -6.46
CA GLY A 111 13.18 -30.61 -6.29
C GLY A 111 13.66 -30.77 -4.85
N CYS A 112 13.93 -32.01 -4.46
CA CYS A 112 14.44 -32.37 -3.15
C CYS A 112 15.98 -32.36 -3.08
N SER A 113 16.66 -31.68 -4.01
CA SER A 113 18.12 -31.63 -4.10
C SER A 113 18.62 -30.20 -3.93
N CYS A 114 19.64 -30.02 -3.09
CA CYS A 114 20.26 -28.73 -2.90
C CYS A 114 20.98 -28.29 -4.19
N PRO A 115 20.66 -27.11 -4.77
CA PRO A 115 21.27 -26.66 -6.01
C PRO A 115 22.77 -26.33 -5.89
N ASN A 116 23.29 -26.17 -4.67
CA ASN A 116 24.69 -25.84 -4.42
C ASN A 116 25.58 -27.06 -4.11
N CYS A 117 25.04 -28.10 -3.46
CA CYS A 117 25.83 -29.26 -3.04
C CYS A 117 25.27 -30.62 -3.50
N GLY A 118 24.11 -30.66 -4.14
CA GLY A 118 23.47 -31.90 -4.63
C GLY A 118 22.91 -32.82 -3.55
N GLY A 119 23.04 -32.47 -2.27
CA GLY A 119 22.51 -33.25 -1.15
C GLY A 119 20.99 -33.21 -1.05
N ALA A 120 20.40 -34.20 -0.38
CA ALA A 120 18.96 -34.25 -0.13
C ALA A 120 18.51 -33.12 0.82
N LEU A 121 17.42 -32.44 0.47
CA LEU A 121 16.77 -31.47 1.34
C LEU A 121 16.04 -32.19 2.47
N HIS A 122 16.10 -31.61 3.68
CA HIS A 122 15.31 -32.04 4.82
C HIS A 122 14.44 -30.87 5.28
N ARG A 123 13.27 -31.19 5.87
CA ARG A 123 12.31 -30.16 6.31
C ARG A 123 12.86 -29.44 7.54
N ILE A 124 12.90 -28.10 7.48
CA ILE A 124 13.28 -27.23 8.59
C ILE A 124 12.16 -26.23 8.83
N GLY A 125 11.35 -26.49 9.86
CA GLY A 125 10.20 -25.65 10.19
C GLY A 125 9.05 -25.79 9.19
N GLU A 126 7.90 -25.27 9.61
CA GLU A 126 6.69 -25.17 8.80
C GLU A 126 6.10 -23.80 9.07
N ASP A 127 5.75 -23.07 8.01
CA ASP A 127 5.06 -21.79 8.10
C ASP A 127 3.66 -21.97 7.51
N VAL A 128 2.64 -21.62 8.32
CA VAL A 128 1.23 -21.83 7.99
C VAL A 128 0.52 -20.48 8.09
N SER A 129 -0.15 -20.09 7.01
CA SER A 129 -0.94 -18.85 6.97
C SER A 129 -2.34 -19.13 6.46
N GLU A 130 -3.35 -18.64 7.16
CA GLU A 130 -4.76 -18.74 6.76
C GLU A 130 -5.21 -17.47 6.03
N VAL A 131 -5.92 -17.63 4.91
CA VAL A 131 -6.50 -16.54 4.13
C VAL A 131 -7.97 -16.86 3.85
N LEU A 132 -8.86 -15.87 4.03
CA LEU A 132 -10.27 -15.98 3.68
C LEU A 132 -10.46 -15.64 2.21
N ASP A 133 -10.76 -16.63 1.37
CA ASP A 133 -11.21 -16.39 0.00
C ASP A 133 -12.72 -16.13 -0.02
N TYR A 134 -13.14 -15.01 -0.63
CA TYR A 134 -14.54 -14.59 -0.67
C TYR A 134 -15.11 -14.77 -2.07
N VAL A 135 -16.06 -15.69 -2.22
CA VAL A 135 -16.81 -15.89 -3.46
C VAL A 135 -18.11 -15.08 -3.39
N PRO A 136 -18.30 -14.05 -4.24
CA PRO A 136 -19.55 -13.30 -4.28
C PRO A 136 -20.70 -14.17 -4.78
N ALA A 137 -21.93 -13.86 -4.35
CA ALA A 137 -23.13 -14.57 -4.80
C ALA A 137 -23.24 -14.54 -6.34
N GLN A 138 -23.36 -15.72 -6.94
CA GLN A 138 -23.60 -15.89 -8.37
C GLN A 138 -25.11 -15.96 -8.63
N GLY A 139 -25.59 -15.23 -9.64
CA GLY A 139 -26.98 -15.29 -10.08
C GLY A 139 -27.13 -16.20 -11.29
N GLU A 140 -28.18 -17.01 -11.32
CA GLU A 140 -28.57 -17.82 -12.48
C GLU A 140 -29.75 -17.18 -13.21
N ILE A 141 -29.80 -17.34 -14.53
CA ILE A 141 -30.93 -16.91 -15.34
C ILE A 141 -31.98 -18.02 -15.33
N MET A 142 -33.07 -17.80 -14.61
CA MET A 142 -34.23 -18.69 -14.64
C MET A 142 -35.19 -18.24 -15.75
N ASN A 143 -35.29 -19.02 -16.82
CA ASN A 143 -36.33 -18.84 -17.83
C ASN A 143 -37.62 -19.51 -17.35
N ARG A 144 -38.72 -18.75 -17.29
CA ARG A 144 -40.08 -19.24 -17.01
C ARG A 144 -40.96 -19.08 -18.24
#